data_AF-A0A139N5K1-F1
#
_entry.id   AF-A0A139N5K1-F1
#
_cell.length_a   1.000
_cell.length_b   1.000
_cell.length_c   1.000
_cell.angle_alpha   90.00
_cell.angle_beta   90.00
_cell.angle_gamma   90.00
#
_symmetry.space_group_name_H-M   'P 1'
#
loop_
_entity.id
_entity.type
_entity.pdbx_description
1 polymer ?
#
loop_
_entity_poly.entity_id
_entity_poly.type
_entity_poly.pdbx_seq_one_letter_code
_entity_poly.pdbx_strand_id
1 'polypeptide(L)'
;MLKSSSADIPAGSSGRKIYVEDVERYTSWNDMKAEHYHTVTEFVKANKPEGAAHPRDWLNKPNHEFVIEHMSDGTQVWKYKSDIGVERVYVDGVLEGAGVPNPQVTQHFESLNPKVKGFDPEVASTVQKSNVGEILADDNLRIVRENVGVNKNLESIGRPAPESIDDPIVKGIDGIYRNQTPPPSYVINETKWGSSDINQHTKSGPQMSKDWVKDRLGDLDPMEQISLEMALETGDVDFVISKVDTSGNVSTYYANAISDSAGKVIQVKPGAMWP
;
A
#
# COMPACT_ATOMS: atom_id res chain seq x y z
N MET A 1 -35.02 30.39 40.85
CA MET A 1 -34.32 29.84 42.03
C MET A 1 -34.04 28.38 41.80
N LEU A 2 -32.79 28.04 41.48
CA LEU A 2 -32.25 26.67 41.51
C LEU A 2 -30.81 26.81 42.01
N LYS A 3 -30.48 25.98 42.99
CA LYS A 3 -29.38 26.13 43.94
C LYS A 3 -28.02 25.90 43.28
N SER A 4 -27.09 26.79 43.61
CA SER A 4 -25.65 26.64 43.45
C SER A 4 -25.13 25.51 44.33
N SER A 5 -24.44 24.52 43.75
CA SER A 5 -23.49 23.67 44.49
C SER A 5 -22.07 24.14 44.19
N SER A 6 -21.51 24.89 45.13
CA SER A 6 -20.07 25.14 45.23
C SER A 6 -19.41 23.83 45.66
N ALA A 7 -18.51 23.30 44.83
CA ALA A 7 -17.53 22.32 45.24
C ALA A 7 -16.18 23.04 45.25
N ASP A 8 -15.67 23.32 46.45
CA ASP A 8 -14.34 23.85 46.67
C ASP A 8 -13.30 22.86 46.11
N ILE A 9 -12.59 23.26 45.06
CA ILE A 9 -11.40 22.55 44.58
C ILE A 9 -10.18 23.21 45.26
N PRO A 10 -9.30 22.43 45.93
CA PRO A 10 -8.16 22.99 46.62
C PRO A 10 -7.18 23.63 45.63
N ALA A 11 -6.70 24.82 45.97
CA ALA A 11 -5.62 25.52 45.28
C ALA A 11 -4.32 24.69 45.35
N GLY A 12 -3.81 24.25 44.20
CA GLY A 12 -2.56 23.47 44.18
C GLY A 12 -2.19 22.81 42.85
N SER A 13 -2.10 23.58 41.76
CA SER A 13 -1.13 23.43 40.65
C SER A 13 -1.63 24.24 39.44
N SER A 14 -1.14 25.46 39.30
CA SER A 14 -1.24 26.15 38.01
C SER A 14 -0.23 25.50 37.07
N GLY A 15 -0.60 24.36 36.49
CA GLY A 15 0.06 23.86 35.30
C GLY A 15 -0.12 24.91 34.21
N ARG A 16 0.96 25.45 33.68
CA ARG A 16 0.93 26.38 32.55
C ARG A 16 0.17 25.68 31.41
N LYS A 17 -0.98 26.22 30.97
CA LYS A 17 -1.69 25.67 29.82
C LYS A 17 -0.81 25.91 28.58
N ILE A 18 -0.42 24.83 27.91
CA ILE A 18 0.28 24.89 26.63
C ILE A 18 -0.78 25.12 25.55
N TYR A 19 -0.54 26.07 24.64
CA TYR A 19 -1.41 26.38 23.51
C TYR A 19 -0.59 26.63 22.25
N VAL A 20 -1.24 26.56 21.09
CA VAL A 20 -0.64 26.86 19.79
C VAL A 20 -0.51 28.38 19.65
N GLU A 21 0.70 28.87 19.40
CA GLU A 21 0.99 30.29 19.15
C GLU A 21 0.97 30.63 17.67
N ASP A 22 1.50 29.74 16.83
CA ASP A 22 1.61 29.94 15.38
C ASP A 22 1.44 28.61 14.62
N VAL A 23 0.99 28.70 13.37
CA VAL A 23 0.73 27.54 12.50
C VAL A 23 1.22 27.82 11.09
N GLU A 24 2.24 27.10 10.66
CA GLU A 24 2.67 27.06 9.27
C GLU A 24 1.98 25.89 8.54
N ARG A 25 1.50 26.11 7.31
CA ARG A 25 0.77 25.11 6.54
C ARG A 25 1.25 25.08 5.09
N TYR A 26 1.58 23.88 4.62
CA TYR A 26 2.15 23.65 3.30
C TYR A 26 1.41 22.53 2.57
N THR A 27 1.08 22.74 1.31
CA THR A 27 0.48 21.73 0.42
C THR A 27 1.41 21.33 -0.72
N SER A 28 2.55 22.02 -0.89
CA SER A 28 3.62 21.60 -1.79
C SER A 28 5.02 21.96 -1.26
N TRP A 29 6.04 21.24 -1.74
CA TRP A 29 7.44 21.56 -1.43
C TRP A 29 7.88 22.92 -1.99
N ASN A 30 7.19 23.43 -3.02
CA ASN A 30 7.49 24.75 -3.58
C ASN A 30 6.98 25.87 -2.67
N ASP A 31 5.84 25.70 -2.02
CA ASP A 31 5.30 26.68 -1.06
C ASP A 31 6.28 26.85 0.11
N MET A 32 6.74 25.73 0.67
CA MET A 32 7.72 25.75 1.76
C MET A 32 9.05 26.38 1.35
N LYS A 33 9.53 26.14 0.12
CA LYS A 33 10.73 26.80 -0.43
C LYS A 33 10.56 28.31 -0.60
N ALA A 34 9.35 28.76 -0.94
CA ALA A 34 9.07 30.17 -1.14
C ALA A 34 9.06 30.93 0.19
N GLU A 35 8.48 30.34 1.24
CA GLU A 35 8.45 30.92 2.58
C GLU A 35 9.82 30.86 3.28
N HIS A 36 10.59 29.78 3.09
CA HIS A 36 11.94 29.61 3.62
C HIS A 36 13.03 29.81 2.54
N TYR A 37 12.95 30.93 1.82
CA TYR A 37 13.82 31.19 0.66
C TYR A 37 15.31 31.16 1.02
N HIS A 38 16.10 30.38 0.26
CA HIS A 38 17.52 30.08 0.50
C HIS A 38 17.87 29.37 1.83
N THR A 39 16.90 29.12 2.71
CA THR A 39 17.14 28.54 4.05
C THR A 39 16.38 27.25 4.31
N VAL A 40 15.41 26.85 3.47
CA VAL A 40 14.52 25.69 3.72
C VAL A 40 15.27 24.41 4.09
N THR A 41 16.43 24.16 3.46
CA THR A 41 17.22 22.95 3.74
C THR A 41 17.82 23.00 5.14
N GLU A 42 18.32 24.15 5.57
CA GLU A 42 18.85 24.34 6.92
C GLU A 42 17.73 24.38 7.96
N PHE A 43 16.60 25.01 7.62
CA PHE A 43 15.38 24.98 8.45
C PHE A 43 14.93 23.54 8.72
N VAL A 44 14.76 22.73 7.68
CA VAL A 44 14.36 21.32 7.82
C VAL A 44 15.41 20.53 8.60
N LYS A 45 16.70 20.70 8.32
CA LYS A 45 17.76 20.00 9.08
C LYS A 45 17.76 20.37 10.57
N ALA A 46 17.51 21.63 10.90
CA ALA A 46 17.56 22.13 12.27
C ALA A 46 16.31 21.78 13.08
N ASN A 47 15.14 21.68 12.42
CA ASN A 47 13.85 21.56 13.11
C ASN A 47 13.14 20.23 12.89
N LYS A 48 13.50 19.42 11.88
CA LYS A 48 12.77 18.18 11.59
C LYS A 48 12.90 17.21 12.77
N PRO A 49 11.78 16.78 13.39
CA PRO A 49 11.79 15.79 14.45
C PRO A 49 12.51 14.51 14.00
N GLU A 50 13.30 13.91 14.88
CA GLU A 50 13.95 12.62 14.60
C GLU A 50 12.88 11.57 14.23
N GLY A 51 13.17 10.71 13.24
CA GLY A 51 12.19 9.71 12.76
C GLY A 51 11.00 10.24 11.95
N ALA A 52 10.73 11.56 11.91
CA ALA A 52 9.69 12.11 11.03
C ALA A 52 10.02 11.95 9.55
N ALA A 53 9.00 11.79 8.70
CA ALA A 53 9.18 11.83 7.25
C ALA A 53 9.87 13.14 6.82
N HIS A 54 10.61 13.14 5.72
CA HIS A 54 11.14 14.39 5.20
C HIS A 54 10.00 15.17 4.49
N PRO A 55 9.76 16.46 4.80
CA PRO A 55 8.64 17.23 4.22
C PRO A 55 8.61 17.19 2.69
N ARG A 56 9.77 17.27 2.05
CA ARG A 56 9.89 17.11 0.58
C ARG A 56 9.26 15.80 0.07
N ASP A 57 9.55 14.67 0.71
CA ASP A 57 9.07 13.37 0.24
C ASP A 57 7.57 13.23 0.47
N TRP A 58 7.06 13.88 1.52
CA TRP A 58 5.63 13.93 1.82
C TRP A 58 4.87 14.85 0.85
N LEU A 59 5.32 16.09 0.70
CA LEU A 59 4.68 17.14 -0.11
C LEU A 59 4.84 16.97 -1.63
N ASN A 60 5.61 15.98 -2.08
CA ASN A 60 5.63 15.57 -3.49
C ASN A 60 4.45 14.65 -3.84
N LYS A 61 3.70 14.15 -2.85
CA LYS A 61 2.51 13.33 -3.07
C LYS A 61 1.28 14.22 -3.27
N PRO A 62 0.36 13.88 -4.19
CA PRO A 62 -0.83 14.70 -4.46
C PRO A 62 -1.73 14.76 -3.23
N ASN A 63 -2.32 15.93 -2.96
CA ASN A 63 -3.28 16.17 -1.87
C ASN A 63 -2.75 15.91 -0.45
N HIS A 64 -1.43 15.76 -0.29
CA HIS A 64 -0.79 15.72 1.02
C HIS A 64 -0.60 17.13 1.57
N GLU A 65 -0.67 17.24 2.89
CA GLU A 65 -0.49 18.48 3.62
C GLU A 65 0.51 18.28 4.76
N PHE A 66 1.27 19.34 5.05
CA PHE A 66 2.24 19.39 6.14
C PHE A 66 2.02 20.66 6.95
N VAL A 67 1.89 20.51 8.26
CA VAL A 67 1.63 21.61 9.19
C VAL A 67 2.69 21.58 10.30
N ILE A 68 3.18 22.76 10.68
CA ILE A 68 4.04 22.94 11.87
C ILE A 68 3.27 23.84 12.83
N GLU A 69 2.95 23.33 14.01
CA GLU A 69 2.40 24.14 15.10
C GLU A 69 3.53 24.50 16.06
N HIS A 70 3.68 25.80 16.32
CA HIS A 70 4.60 26.32 17.33
C HIS A 70 3.84 26.50 18.64
N MET A 71 4.28 25.81 19.69
CA MET A 71 3.61 25.77 20.99
C MET A 71 4.20 26.82 21.93
N SER A 72 3.40 27.31 22.88
CA SER A 72 3.77 28.36 23.84
C SER A 72 4.90 28.02 24.83
N ASP A 73 5.30 26.75 24.89
CA ASP A 73 6.44 26.26 25.67
C ASP A 73 7.71 26.09 24.81
N GLY A 74 7.65 26.42 23.52
CA GLY A 74 8.73 26.30 22.55
C GLY A 74 8.78 24.97 21.81
N THR A 75 7.89 24.02 22.13
CA THR A 75 7.76 22.75 21.39
C THR A 75 7.22 22.99 20.00
N GLN A 76 7.66 22.21 19.01
CA GLN A 76 7.04 22.14 17.69
C GLN A 76 6.28 20.83 17.52
N VAL A 77 5.07 20.92 16.98
CA VAL A 77 4.25 19.77 16.60
C VAL A 77 4.17 19.70 15.09
N TRP A 78 4.77 18.65 14.53
CA TRP A 78 4.81 18.44 13.08
C TRP A 78 3.71 17.48 12.68
N LYS A 79 2.78 17.94 11.84
CA LYS A 79 1.58 17.22 11.42
C LYS A 79 1.64 16.93 9.93
N TYR A 80 1.68 15.66 9.57
CA TYR A 80 1.70 15.18 8.20
C TYR A 80 0.34 14.57 7.87
N LYS A 81 -0.44 15.24 7.02
CA LYS A 81 -1.76 14.79 6.62
C LYS A 81 -1.74 14.20 5.21
N SER A 82 -2.25 12.98 5.06
CA SER A 82 -2.33 12.33 3.74
C SER A 82 -3.56 12.78 2.95
N ASP A 83 -3.63 12.38 1.69
CA ASP A 83 -4.76 12.56 0.79
C ASP A 83 -6.09 12.01 1.34
N ILE A 84 -6.04 10.90 2.09
CA ILE A 84 -7.20 10.31 2.78
C ILE A 84 -7.50 10.95 4.15
N GLY A 85 -6.84 12.08 4.48
CA GLY A 85 -7.14 12.89 5.66
C GLY A 85 -6.45 12.44 6.96
N VAL A 86 -5.54 11.48 6.88
CA VAL A 86 -4.90 10.84 8.04
C VAL A 86 -3.72 11.69 8.50
N GLU A 87 -3.73 12.07 9.77
CA GLU A 87 -2.71 12.91 10.39
C GLU A 87 -1.69 12.08 11.17
N ARG A 88 -0.39 12.29 10.90
CA ARG A 88 0.71 11.86 11.78
C ARG A 88 1.25 13.03 12.54
N VAL A 89 1.29 12.91 13.85
CA VAL A 89 1.69 13.98 14.76
C VAL A 89 3.02 13.59 15.39
N TYR A 90 4.03 14.42 15.19
CA TYR A 90 5.33 14.30 15.85
C TYR A 90 5.47 15.43 16.87
N VAL A 91 5.66 15.08 18.14
CA VAL A 91 5.91 16.01 19.24
C VAL A 91 7.32 15.74 19.75
N ASP A 92 8.21 16.72 19.67
CA ASP A 92 9.61 16.63 20.14
C ASP A 92 10.36 15.37 19.68
N GLY A 93 10.19 14.97 18.40
CA GLY A 93 10.86 13.78 17.86
C GLY A 93 10.10 12.48 18.05
N VAL A 94 9.01 12.48 18.84
CA VAL A 94 8.24 11.28 19.13
C VAL A 94 6.98 11.26 18.26
N LEU A 95 6.80 10.18 17.50
CA LEU A 95 5.53 9.91 16.83
C LEU A 95 4.47 9.59 17.89
N GLU A 96 3.46 10.44 18.00
CA GLU A 96 2.30 10.17 18.85
C GLU A 96 1.48 9.00 18.28
N GLY A 97 1.13 8.04 19.14
CA GLY A 97 0.27 6.90 18.76
C GLY A 97 0.96 5.75 18.02
N ALA A 98 2.30 5.69 18.00
CA ALA A 98 3.06 4.64 17.31
C ALA A 98 2.59 3.21 17.68
N GLY A 99 2.07 2.47 16.71
CA GLY A 99 1.57 1.10 16.85
C GLY A 99 0.04 0.98 16.99
N VAL A 100 -0.69 2.09 17.14
CA VAL A 100 -2.15 2.09 17.16
C VAL A 100 -2.68 2.39 15.76
N PRO A 101 -3.46 1.51 15.13
CA PRO A 101 -4.10 1.78 13.85
C PRO A 101 -4.98 3.02 13.91
N ASN A 102 -4.86 3.90 12.91
CA ASN A 102 -5.71 5.07 12.80
C ASN A 102 -7.13 4.67 12.38
N PRO A 103 -8.19 5.03 13.13
CA PRO A 103 -9.56 4.62 12.82
C PRO A 103 -10.07 5.06 11.44
N GLN A 104 -9.62 6.19 10.90
CA GLN A 104 -10.03 6.63 9.55
C GLN A 104 -9.35 5.80 8.47
N VAL A 105 -8.08 5.42 8.68
CA VAL A 105 -7.36 4.50 7.77
C VAL A 105 -8.03 3.13 7.77
N THR A 106 -8.28 2.57 8.95
CA THR A 106 -8.85 1.22 9.04
C THR A 106 -10.25 1.17 8.45
N GLN A 107 -11.06 2.21 8.64
CA GLN A 107 -12.37 2.35 8.00
C GLN A 107 -12.27 2.48 6.48
N HIS A 108 -11.31 3.26 5.96
CA HIS A 108 -11.06 3.37 4.53
C HIS A 108 -10.75 2.00 3.92
N PHE A 109 -9.79 1.25 4.48
CA PHE A 109 -9.45 -0.08 3.98
C PHE A 109 -10.58 -1.10 4.16
N GLU A 110 -11.29 -1.10 5.30
CA GLU A 110 -12.47 -1.94 5.50
C GLU A 110 -13.58 -1.65 4.47
N SER A 111 -13.67 -0.41 3.97
CA SER A 111 -14.58 -0.04 2.89
C SER A 111 -14.16 -0.55 1.50
N LEU A 112 -12.86 -0.78 1.28
CA LEU A 112 -12.35 -1.40 0.05
C LEU A 112 -12.66 -2.90 0.05
N ASN A 113 -12.39 -3.58 1.18
CA ASN A 113 -12.78 -4.96 1.40
C ASN A 113 -12.92 -5.26 2.92
N PRO A 114 -14.04 -5.82 3.40
CA PRO A 114 -14.23 -6.10 4.82
C PRO A 114 -13.23 -7.11 5.42
N LYS A 115 -12.58 -7.95 4.60
CA LYS A 115 -11.51 -8.88 5.04
C LYS A 115 -10.27 -8.15 5.55
N VAL A 116 -10.07 -6.89 5.17
CA VAL A 116 -8.91 -6.07 5.58
C VAL A 116 -9.21 -5.17 6.79
N LYS A 117 -10.25 -5.53 7.56
CA LYS A 117 -10.65 -4.80 8.77
C LYS A 117 -9.47 -4.58 9.73
N GLY A 118 -9.37 -3.35 10.24
CA GLY A 118 -8.32 -2.99 11.20
C GLY A 118 -6.94 -2.79 10.58
N PHE A 119 -6.81 -2.92 9.26
CA PHE A 119 -5.55 -2.68 8.58
C PHE A 119 -5.21 -1.19 8.53
N ASP A 120 -3.99 -0.88 8.96
CA ASP A 120 -3.35 0.41 8.77
C ASP A 120 -1.94 0.15 8.24
N PRO A 121 -1.62 0.51 6.99
CA PRO A 121 -0.35 0.20 6.36
C PRO A 121 0.87 0.87 7.02
N GLU A 122 0.67 1.83 7.91
CA GLU A 122 1.78 2.48 8.61
C GLU A 122 2.26 1.68 9.82
N VAL A 123 1.35 1.00 10.50
CA VAL A 123 1.67 0.17 11.68
C VAL A 123 1.58 -1.33 11.39
N ALA A 124 1.04 -1.72 10.23
CA ALA A 124 0.91 -3.11 9.83
C ALA A 124 2.26 -3.80 9.60
N SER A 125 2.31 -5.07 9.97
CA SER A 125 3.43 -5.97 9.70
C SER A 125 3.58 -6.26 8.20
N THR A 126 4.74 -6.80 7.81
CA THR A 126 4.96 -7.28 6.43
C THR A 126 3.97 -8.38 6.04
N VAL A 127 3.56 -9.23 6.99
CA VAL A 127 2.55 -10.28 6.78
C VAL A 127 1.21 -9.65 6.40
N GLN A 128 0.73 -8.72 7.22
CA GLN A 128 -0.52 -8.01 6.99
C GLN A 128 -0.51 -7.26 5.65
N LYS A 129 0.59 -6.57 5.32
CA LYS A 129 0.75 -5.89 4.02
C LYS A 129 0.70 -6.84 2.84
N SER A 130 1.32 -8.01 2.96
CA SER A 130 1.27 -9.06 1.93
C SER A 130 -0.16 -9.54 1.73
N ASN A 131 -0.84 -9.90 2.82
CA ASN A 131 -2.19 -10.45 2.78
C ASN A 131 -3.22 -9.44 2.24
N VAL A 132 -3.16 -8.18 2.69
CA VAL A 132 -4.00 -7.09 2.14
C VAL A 132 -3.74 -6.90 0.66
N GLY A 133 -2.48 -6.95 0.24
CA GLY A 133 -2.12 -6.90 -1.18
C GLY A 133 -2.86 -7.99 -1.96
N GLU A 134 -2.70 -9.25 -1.57
CA GLU A 134 -3.34 -10.40 -2.23
C GLU A 134 -4.87 -10.28 -2.26
N ILE A 135 -5.50 -9.89 -1.14
CA ILE A 135 -6.95 -9.71 -1.03
C ILE A 135 -7.46 -8.65 -2.01
N LEU A 136 -6.86 -7.46 -2.02
CA LEU A 136 -7.31 -6.37 -2.88
C LEU A 136 -7.02 -6.65 -4.36
N ALA A 137 -5.91 -7.33 -4.66
CA ALA A 137 -5.60 -7.73 -6.03
C ALA A 137 -6.55 -8.81 -6.57
N ASP A 138 -6.92 -9.82 -5.76
CA ASP A 138 -7.90 -10.85 -6.15
C ASP A 138 -9.25 -10.22 -6.47
N ASP A 139 -9.76 -9.37 -5.58
CA ASP A 139 -11.00 -8.63 -5.81
C ASP A 139 -10.94 -7.80 -7.09
N ASN A 140 -9.85 -7.05 -7.29
CA ASN A 140 -9.69 -6.21 -8.48
C ASN A 140 -9.71 -7.02 -9.79
N LEU A 141 -9.11 -8.20 -9.80
CA LEU A 141 -9.07 -9.08 -10.99
C LEU A 141 -10.40 -9.76 -11.28
N ARG A 142 -11.22 -9.99 -10.26
CA ARG A 142 -12.51 -10.68 -10.39
C ARG A 142 -13.69 -9.74 -10.67
N ILE A 143 -13.49 -8.42 -10.56
CA ILE A 143 -14.52 -7.45 -10.94
C ILE A 143 -14.75 -7.50 -12.45
N VAL A 144 -15.99 -7.82 -12.85
CA VAL A 144 -16.45 -7.68 -14.23
C VAL A 144 -16.55 -6.20 -14.57
N ARG A 145 -15.64 -5.70 -15.41
CA ARG A 145 -15.63 -4.30 -15.85
C ARG A 145 -16.36 -4.13 -17.19
N GLU A 146 -17.68 -3.93 -17.13
CA GLU A 146 -18.54 -3.81 -18.33
C GLU A 146 -18.13 -2.65 -19.28
N ASN A 147 -17.49 -1.60 -18.77
CA ASN A 147 -17.16 -0.37 -19.52
C ASN A 147 -15.73 -0.30 -20.07
N VAL A 148 -14.91 -1.35 -19.93
CA VAL A 148 -13.47 -1.33 -20.31
C VAL A 148 -13.23 -2.15 -21.59
N GLY A 149 -14.29 -2.57 -22.27
CA GLY A 149 -14.22 -3.23 -23.59
C GLY A 149 -13.67 -4.67 -23.57
N VAL A 150 -13.17 -5.14 -22.43
CA VAL A 150 -12.73 -6.52 -22.21
C VAL A 150 -13.38 -7.04 -20.93
N ASN A 151 -14.54 -7.68 -21.08
CA ASN A 151 -15.12 -8.45 -19.99
C ASN A 151 -14.26 -9.71 -19.84
N LYS A 152 -13.32 -9.73 -18.89
CA LYS A 152 -12.62 -10.96 -18.49
C LYS A 152 -13.35 -11.49 -17.26
N ASN A 153 -14.31 -12.38 -17.49
CA ASN A 153 -14.99 -13.06 -16.39
C ASN A 153 -14.02 -14.12 -15.83
N LEU A 154 -13.25 -13.73 -14.80
CA LEU A 154 -12.19 -14.54 -14.23
C LEU A 154 -12.67 -15.39 -13.05
N GLU A 155 -12.50 -16.70 -13.17
CA GLU A 155 -12.76 -17.68 -12.12
C GLU A 155 -11.44 -18.12 -11.48
N SER A 156 -11.29 -17.94 -10.17
CA SER A 156 -10.10 -18.41 -9.45
C SER A 156 -10.10 -19.93 -9.35
N ILE A 157 -8.99 -20.56 -9.76
CA ILE A 157 -8.81 -22.03 -9.76
C ILE A 157 -7.59 -22.46 -8.95
N GLY A 158 -6.78 -21.51 -8.48
CA GLY A 158 -5.63 -21.75 -7.61
C GLY A 158 -5.97 -21.71 -6.12
N ARG A 159 -4.95 -21.47 -5.30
CA ARG A 159 -5.16 -21.16 -3.89
C ARG A 159 -6.07 -19.92 -3.75
N PRO A 160 -7.02 -19.89 -2.81
CA PRO A 160 -7.77 -18.68 -2.53
C PRO A 160 -6.84 -17.60 -1.96
N ALA A 161 -7.20 -16.33 -2.19
CA ALA A 161 -6.60 -15.22 -1.47
C ALA A 161 -6.84 -15.37 0.05
N PRO A 162 -6.00 -14.77 0.91
CA PRO A 162 -6.19 -14.80 2.36
C PRO A 162 -7.61 -14.38 2.79
N GLU A 163 -8.11 -15.00 3.86
CA GLU A 163 -9.41 -14.67 4.44
C GLU A 163 -9.29 -13.57 5.49
N SER A 164 -8.08 -13.35 6.03
CA SER A 164 -7.77 -12.27 6.95
C SER A 164 -6.35 -11.71 6.78
N ILE A 165 -6.12 -10.50 7.31
CA ILE A 165 -4.79 -9.87 7.29
C ILE A 165 -3.76 -10.61 8.15
N ASP A 166 -4.20 -11.42 9.10
CA ASP A 166 -3.33 -12.14 10.05
C ASP A 166 -3.08 -13.60 9.66
N ASP A 167 -3.61 -14.04 8.51
CA ASP A 167 -3.37 -15.38 7.99
C ASP A 167 -1.86 -15.61 7.77
N PRO A 168 -1.34 -16.84 8.00
CA PRO A 168 0.05 -17.14 7.72
C PRO A 168 0.40 -16.91 6.25
N ILE A 169 1.60 -16.36 5.98
CA ILE A 169 2.08 -16.20 4.60
C ILE A 169 2.16 -17.56 3.92
N VAL A 170 1.43 -17.70 2.82
CA VAL A 170 1.57 -18.81 1.88
C VAL A 170 2.51 -18.39 0.75
N LYS A 171 3.52 -19.20 0.47
CA LYS A 171 4.48 -18.94 -0.61
C LYS A 171 3.96 -19.57 -1.89
N GLY A 172 3.99 -18.84 -3.00
CA GLY A 172 3.60 -19.40 -4.29
C GLY A 172 3.20 -18.32 -5.27
N ILE A 173 2.34 -18.71 -6.21
CA ILE A 173 1.60 -17.79 -7.07
C ILE A 173 0.42 -17.25 -6.25
N ASP A 174 0.15 -15.95 -6.35
CA ASP A 174 -0.93 -15.32 -5.57
C ASP A 174 -2.31 -15.59 -6.14
N GLY A 175 -2.45 -15.60 -7.47
CA GLY A 175 -3.72 -15.92 -8.13
C GLY A 175 -3.53 -16.64 -9.46
N ILE A 176 -4.36 -17.66 -9.69
CA ILE A 176 -4.46 -18.36 -10.97
C ILE A 176 -5.93 -18.36 -11.35
N TYR A 177 -6.24 -17.80 -12.51
CA TYR A 177 -7.60 -17.60 -12.98
C TYR A 177 -7.83 -18.24 -14.33
N ARG A 178 -8.96 -18.93 -14.46
CA ARG A 178 -9.53 -19.33 -15.74
C ARG A 178 -10.36 -18.16 -16.28
N ASN A 179 -10.11 -17.76 -17.52
CA ASN A 179 -10.92 -16.76 -18.19
C ASN A 179 -12.12 -17.43 -18.85
N GLN A 180 -13.33 -17.10 -18.40
CA GLN A 180 -14.58 -17.63 -18.97
C GLN A 180 -14.93 -16.99 -20.32
N THR A 181 -14.16 -15.99 -20.75
CA THR A 181 -14.31 -15.21 -21.99
C THR A 181 -12.95 -15.06 -22.69
N PRO A 182 -12.33 -16.17 -23.15
CA PRO A 182 -11.01 -16.15 -23.79
C PRO A 182 -11.02 -15.38 -25.12
N PRO A 183 -9.87 -14.85 -25.58
CA PRO A 183 -8.51 -15.01 -25.04
C PRO A 183 -8.08 -13.95 -24.00
N PRO A 184 -7.01 -14.21 -23.20
CA PRO A 184 -6.32 -15.50 -23.06
C PRO A 184 -7.20 -16.50 -22.29
N SER A 185 -6.90 -17.79 -22.35
CA SER A 185 -7.59 -18.81 -21.54
C SER A 185 -7.30 -18.71 -20.05
N TYR A 186 -6.09 -18.25 -19.69
CA TYR A 186 -5.69 -18.11 -18.28
C TYR A 186 -5.02 -16.78 -17.99
N VAL A 187 -5.13 -16.35 -16.73
CA VAL A 187 -4.43 -15.21 -16.16
C VAL A 187 -3.72 -15.67 -14.90
N ILE A 188 -2.43 -15.37 -14.79
CA ILE A 188 -1.61 -15.65 -13.61
C ILE A 188 -1.22 -14.32 -12.99
N ASN A 189 -1.50 -14.13 -11.70
CA ASN A 189 -1.25 -12.89 -10.99
C ASN A 189 -0.21 -13.07 -9.87
N GLU A 190 0.66 -12.06 -9.76
CA GLU A 190 1.55 -11.86 -8.62
C GLU A 190 1.35 -10.45 -8.08
N THR A 191 1.26 -10.33 -6.76
CA THR A 191 0.96 -9.07 -6.09
C THR A 191 2.15 -8.49 -5.38
N LYS A 192 2.27 -7.16 -5.41
CA LYS A 192 3.30 -6.41 -4.69
C LYS A 192 2.69 -5.20 -3.97
N TRP A 193 2.96 -5.14 -2.67
CA TRP A 193 2.58 -4.02 -1.82
C TRP A 193 3.63 -2.90 -1.84
N GLY A 194 3.19 -1.66 -2.02
CA GLY A 194 4.03 -0.46 -1.96
C GLY A 194 5.19 -0.49 -2.96
N SER A 195 6.41 -0.28 -2.44
CA SER A 195 7.64 -0.30 -3.23
C SER A 195 8.22 -1.71 -3.46
N SER A 196 7.55 -2.78 -3.04
CA SER A 196 8.04 -4.15 -3.23
C SER A 196 8.08 -4.51 -4.70
N ASP A 197 9.09 -5.27 -5.14
CA ASP A 197 9.26 -5.66 -6.55
C ASP A 197 9.32 -7.18 -6.75
N ILE A 198 9.20 -7.60 -8.01
CA ILE A 198 9.36 -9.00 -8.44
C ILE A 198 10.74 -9.50 -8.05
N ASN A 199 10.80 -10.65 -7.39
CA ASN A 199 12.06 -11.27 -7.03
C ASN A 199 12.74 -11.87 -8.27
N GLN A 200 13.85 -11.29 -8.70
CA GLN A 200 14.61 -11.75 -9.87
C GLN A 200 15.44 -13.00 -9.60
N HIS A 201 15.62 -13.37 -8.33
CA HIS A 201 16.56 -14.37 -7.88
C HIS A 201 15.83 -15.48 -7.10
N THR A 202 15.22 -16.40 -7.84
CA THR A 202 14.69 -17.65 -7.28
C THR A 202 15.43 -18.85 -7.86
N LYS A 203 15.16 -20.05 -7.32
CA LYS A 203 15.80 -21.29 -7.77
C LYS A 203 15.51 -21.62 -9.24
N SER A 204 14.32 -21.29 -9.76
CA SER A 204 13.89 -21.54 -11.14
C SER A 204 13.93 -20.31 -12.04
N GLY A 205 14.68 -19.28 -11.64
CA GLY A 205 14.77 -18.02 -12.38
C GLY A 205 13.91 -16.92 -11.78
N PRO A 206 13.69 -15.80 -12.48
CA PRO A 206 12.87 -14.70 -11.98
C PRO A 206 11.45 -15.16 -11.65
N GLN A 207 10.88 -14.63 -10.56
CA GLN A 207 9.46 -14.78 -10.26
C GLN A 207 8.62 -14.28 -11.44
N MET A 208 7.49 -14.94 -11.70
CA MET A 208 6.63 -14.72 -12.88
C MET A 208 7.25 -15.05 -14.24
N SER A 209 8.41 -15.70 -14.29
CA SER A 209 8.86 -16.39 -15.50
C SER A 209 8.07 -17.70 -15.68
N LYS A 210 7.99 -18.19 -16.92
CA LYS A 210 7.31 -19.45 -17.25
C LYS A 210 7.83 -20.64 -16.43
N ASP A 211 9.15 -20.78 -16.29
CA ASP A 211 9.77 -21.86 -15.52
C ASP A 211 9.44 -21.74 -14.03
N TRP A 212 9.45 -20.52 -13.47
CA TRP A 212 9.07 -20.28 -12.09
C TRP A 212 7.61 -20.65 -11.79
N VAL A 213 6.70 -20.34 -12.73
CA VAL A 213 5.28 -20.67 -12.63
C VAL A 213 5.05 -22.17 -12.69
N LYS A 214 5.66 -22.87 -13.66
CA LYS A 214 5.49 -24.32 -13.82
C LYS A 214 5.84 -25.11 -12.56
N ASP A 215 6.90 -24.71 -11.86
CA ASP A 215 7.32 -25.32 -10.60
C ASP A 215 6.30 -25.16 -9.44
N ARG A 216 5.24 -24.37 -9.63
CA ARG A 216 4.30 -23.95 -8.59
C ARG A 216 2.84 -24.23 -8.94
N LEU A 217 2.57 -25.05 -9.95
CA LEU A 217 1.21 -25.45 -10.33
C LEU A 217 0.66 -26.67 -9.57
N GLY A 218 1.47 -27.28 -8.69
CA GLY A 218 1.20 -28.61 -8.11
C GLY A 218 -0.03 -28.72 -7.19
N ASP A 219 -0.64 -27.60 -6.81
CA ASP A 219 -1.85 -27.57 -5.97
C ASP A 219 -3.15 -27.51 -6.79
N LEU A 220 -3.07 -27.50 -8.13
CA LEU A 220 -4.22 -27.47 -9.02
C LEU A 220 -4.86 -28.86 -9.22
N ASP A 221 -6.12 -28.88 -9.66
CA ASP A 221 -6.71 -30.09 -10.23
C ASP A 221 -5.84 -30.61 -11.40
N PRO A 222 -5.58 -31.93 -11.50
CA PRO A 222 -4.68 -32.46 -12.53
C PRO A 222 -5.07 -32.09 -13.97
N MET A 223 -6.36 -32.00 -14.29
CA MET A 223 -6.81 -31.63 -15.63
C MET A 223 -6.61 -30.14 -15.90
N GLU A 224 -6.80 -29.30 -14.88
CA GLU A 224 -6.48 -27.87 -14.95
C GLU A 224 -4.99 -27.64 -15.10
N GLN A 225 -4.16 -28.35 -14.35
CA GLN A 225 -2.72 -28.24 -14.46
C GLN A 225 -2.25 -28.55 -15.88
N ILE A 226 -2.72 -29.66 -16.48
CA ILE A 226 -2.38 -30.03 -17.86
C ILE A 226 -2.82 -28.94 -18.86
N SER A 227 -4.03 -28.41 -18.68
CA SER A 227 -4.58 -27.37 -19.56
C SER A 227 -3.80 -26.07 -19.46
N LEU A 228 -3.41 -25.66 -18.26
CA LEU A 228 -2.57 -24.49 -18.02
C LEU A 228 -1.15 -24.69 -18.55
N GLU A 229 -0.55 -25.87 -18.37
CA GLU A 229 0.76 -26.18 -18.94
C GLU A 229 0.76 -26.07 -20.48
N MET A 230 -0.29 -26.55 -21.15
CA MET A 230 -0.45 -26.36 -22.59
C MET A 230 -0.62 -24.88 -22.96
N ALA A 231 -1.42 -24.12 -22.21
CA ALA A 231 -1.60 -22.69 -22.45
C ALA A 231 -0.28 -21.92 -22.29
N LEU A 232 0.55 -22.28 -21.30
CA LEU A 232 1.90 -21.74 -21.12
C LEU A 232 2.82 -22.05 -22.31
N GLU A 233 2.64 -23.18 -23.00
CA GLU A 233 3.37 -23.51 -24.22
C GLU A 233 2.90 -22.73 -25.45
N THR A 234 1.60 -22.51 -25.59
CA THR A 234 1.02 -21.81 -26.75
C THR A 234 1.02 -20.29 -26.60
N GLY A 235 1.28 -19.77 -25.41
CA GLY A 235 1.19 -18.34 -25.10
C GLY A 235 -0.23 -17.85 -24.83
N ASP A 236 -1.17 -18.77 -24.57
CA ASP A 236 -2.58 -18.47 -24.26
C ASP A 236 -2.77 -18.16 -22.75
N VAL A 237 -1.84 -17.38 -22.19
CA VAL A 237 -1.79 -16.98 -20.78
C VAL A 237 -1.30 -15.55 -20.68
N ASP A 238 -2.02 -14.71 -19.93
CA ASP A 238 -1.50 -13.42 -19.48
C ASP A 238 -0.81 -13.59 -18.12
N PHE A 239 0.42 -13.09 -18.02
CA PHE A 239 1.11 -12.91 -16.73
C PHE A 239 0.90 -11.48 -16.26
N VAL A 240 0.39 -11.30 -15.04
CA VAL A 240 -0.04 -10.01 -14.50
C VAL A 240 0.66 -9.73 -13.18
N ILE A 241 1.16 -8.51 -13.04
CA ILE A 241 1.69 -7.98 -11.78
C ILE A 241 0.71 -6.95 -11.26
N SER A 242 0.12 -7.23 -10.10
CA SER A 242 -0.72 -6.29 -9.36
C SER A 242 0.13 -5.49 -8.39
N LYS A 243 0.05 -4.17 -8.44
CA LYS A 243 0.71 -3.23 -7.53
C LYS A 243 -0.36 -2.56 -6.68
N VAL A 244 -0.26 -2.76 -5.37
CA VAL A 244 -1.16 -2.14 -4.39
C VAL A 244 -0.41 -1.03 -3.69
N ASP A 245 -0.89 0.21 -3.81
CA ASP A 245 -0.27 1.36 -3.15
C ASP A 245 -0.68 1.47 -1.67
N THR A 246 -0.10 2.46 -0.97
CA THR A 246 -0.38 2.68 0.46
C THR A 246 -1.79 3.19 0.75
N SER A 247 -2.56 3.56 -0.27
CA SER A 247 -3.97 3.97 -0.16
C SER A 247 -4.92 2.83 -0.54
N GLY A 248 -4.40 1.67 -0.93
CA GLY A 248 -5.16 0.48 -1.33
C GLY A 248 -5.57 0.47 -2.80
N ASN A 249 -5.07 1.41 -3.62
CA ASN A 249 -5.37 1.39 -5.05
C ASN A 249 -4.59 0.27 -5.73
N VAL A 250 -5.28 -0.50 -6.58
CA VAL A 250 -4.68 -1.60 -7.36
C VAL A 250 -4.43 -1.14 -8.79
N SER A 251 -3.19 -1.27 -9.24
CA SER A 251 -2.80 -1.11 -10.64
C SER A 251 -2.23 -2.41 -11.18
N THR A 252 -2.70 -2.84 -12.36
CA THR A 252 -2.33 -4.11 -12.99
C THR A 252 -1.45 -3.87 -14.21
N TYR A 253 -0.44 -4.70 -14.39
CA TYR A 253 0.53 -4.60 -15.49
C TYR A 253 0.82 -5.97 -16.08
N TYR A 254 1.04 -6.04 -17.39
CA TYR A 254 1.62 -7.24 -17.99
C TYR A 254 3.02 -7.49 -17.39
N ALA A 255 3.34 -8.75 -17.09
CA ALA A 255 4.69 -9.14 -16.68
C ALA A 255 5.56 -9.35 -17.94
N ASN A 256 6.53 -8.47 -18.14
CA ASN A 256 7.44 -8.56 -19.28
C ASN A 256 8.72 -9.31 -18.91
N ALA A 257 8.90 -10.49 -19.50
CA ALA A 257 10.13 -11.25 -19.41
C ALA A 257 11.22 -10.68 -20.34
N ILE A 258 12.44 -10.56 -19.83
CA ILE A 258 13.63 -10.19 -20.57
C ILE A 258 14.56 -11.40 -20.57
N SER A 259 14.96 -11.83 -21.76
CA SER A 259 15.87 -12.95 -21.95
C SER A 259 17.27 -12.51 -22.37
N ASP A 260 18.27 -13.33 -22.05
CA ASP A 260 19.61 -13.21 -22.61
C ASP A 260 19.68 -13.71 -24.07
N SER A 261 20.88 -13.66 -24.66
CA SER A 261 21.11 -14.12 -26.04
C SER A 261 20.89 -15.61 -26.26
N ALA A 262 20.83 -16.41 -25.19
CA ALA A 262 20.52 -17.84 -25.25
C ALA A 262 19.01 -18.12 -25.08
N GLY A 263 18.20 -17.07 -24.92
CA GLY A 263 16.76 -17.18 -24.71
C GLY A 263 16.34 -17.44 -23.27
N LYS A 264 17.30 -17.51 -22.32
CA LYS A 264 17.00 -17.72 -20.90
C LYS A 264 16.45 -16.43 -20.30
N VAL A 265 15.32 -16.51 -19.61
CA VAL A 265 14.74 -15.37 -18.88
C VAL A 265 15.66 -14.99 -17.71
N ILE A 266 16.15 -13.75 -17.73
CA ILE A 266 17.06 -13.19 -16.71
C ILE A 266 16.40 -12.13 -15.84
N GLN A 267 15.28 -11.55 -16.30
CA GLN A 267 14.53 -10.56 -15.55
C GLN A 267 13.04 -10.60 -15.92
N VAL A 268 12.17 -10.31 -14.96
CA VAL A 268 10.75 -10.00 -15.18
C VAL A 268 10.42 -8.66 -14.55
N LYS A 269 9.74 -7.77 -15.27
CA LYS A 269 9.35 -6.46 -14.75
C LYS A 269 7.94 -6.06 -15.22
N PRO A 270 7.27 -5.13 -14.51
CA PRO A 270 6.03 -4.54 -15.01
C PRO A 270 6.20 -3.93 -16.42
N GLY A 271 5.24 -4.21 -17.28
CA GLY A 271 5.13 -3.75 -18.65
C GLY A 271 4.05 -2.69 -18.82
N ALA A 272 3.30 -2.78 -19.93
CA ALA A 272 2.12 -1.95 -20.14
C ALA A 272 1.02 -2.28 -19.12
N MET A 273 0.11 -1.34 -18.90
CA MET A 273 -1.05 -1.56 -18.04
C MET A 273 -1.89 -2.71 -18.59
N TRP A 274 -2.28 -3.62 -17.70
CA TRP A 274 -3.22 -4.70 -17.99
C TRP A 274 -4.63 -4.21 -17.65
N PRO A 275 -5.59 -4.31 -18.59
CA PRO A 275 -6.89 -3.62 -18.53
C PRO A 275 -7.84 -4.12 -17.42
#